data_AF-A0A7S3HMC5-F1
#
_entry.id   AF-A0A7S3HMC5-F1
#
_cell.length_a   1.000
_cell.length_b   1.000
_cell.length_c   1.000
_cell.angle_alpha   90.00
_cell.angle_beta   90.00
_cell.angle_gamma   90.00
#
_symmetry.space_group_name_H-M   'P 1'
#
loop_
_entity.id
_entity.type
_entity.pdbx_description
1 polymer ?
#
loop_
_entity_poly.entity_id
_entity_poly.type
_entity_poly.pdbx_seq_one_letter_code
_entity_poly.pdbx_strand_id
1 'polypeptide(L)'
;FAPLADWDLLEKLWEHSIVKYCGRSDYSLKDTPVLIGEKPYTPAAARHRMCETMFEKYSVPAFFLSKDAVLASYACGKTGGLVIDVGASGTVVTPVQDGWVDTKGMCRTAAGGRLIDAHIRNNVFAKYSANLTPSFRLNRTLSATSPNGLHITPRTDLGAIHPSYDAYMNLELCRDVKESLAKVADSTLLENDPRYANIPMTQYELPDGTIVD
;
A
#
# COMPACT_ATOMS: atom_id res chain seq x y z
N PHE A 1 -11.15 -2.02 -7.42
CA PHE A 1 -9.97 -2.56 -8.12
C PHE A 1 -9.77 -1.77 -9.39
N ALA A 2 -8.74 -0.92 -9.46
CA ALA A 2 -8.42 -0.23 -10.71
C ALA A 2 -7.42 -1.12 -11.48
N PRO A 3 -7.69 -1.46 -12.75
CA PRO A 3 -6.65 -2.02 -13.61
C PRO A 3 -5.53 -1.00 -13.79
N LEU A 4 -4.40 -1.45 -14.32
CA LEU A 4 -3.34 -0.55 -14.74
C LEU A 4 -3.91 0.47 -15.74
N ALA A 5 -3.87 1.74 -15.37
CA ALA A 5 -4.53 2.82 -16.10
C ALA A 5 -3.54 3.64 -16.94
N ASP A 6 -2.32 3.84 -16.45
CA ASP A 6 -1.29 4.66 -17.08
C ASP A 6 -0.05 3.81 -17.38
N TRP A 7 0.11 3.48 -18.66
CA TRP A 7 1.22 2.67 -19.15
C TRP A 7 2.49 3.48 -19.34
N ASP A 8 2.36 4.75 -19.73
CA ASP A 8 3.51 5.61 -19.96
C ASP A 8 4.24 5.89 -18.64
N LEU A 9 3.47 6.07 -17.55
CA LEU A 9 4.01 6.16 -16.20
C LEU A 9 4.66 4.85 -15.74
N LEU A 10 4.05 3.70 -16.05
CA LEU A 10 4.62 2.40 -15.68
C LEU A 10 5.95 2.16 -16.40
N GLU A 11 6.04 2.48 -17.68
CA GLU A 11 7.28 2.36 -18.44
C GLU A 11 8.38 3.25 -17.86
N LYS A 12 8.06 4.50 -17.50
CA LYS A 12 9.00 5.39 -16.80
C LYS A 12 9.45 4.84 -15.45
N LEU A 13 8.55 4.18 -14.71
CA LEU A 13 8.88 3.53 -13.44
C LEU A 13 9.83 2.35 -13.63
N TRP A 14 9.60 1.54 -14.67
CA TRP A 14 10.50 0.45 -15.05
C TRP A 14 11.86 0.98 -15.50
N GLU A 15 11.90 1.98 -16.38
CA GLU A 15 13.13 2.64 -16.83
C GLU A 15 13.94 3.18 -15.64
N HIS A 16 13.29 3.88 -14.72
CA HIS A 16 13.93 4.34 -13.48
C HIS A 16 14.53 3.17 -12.69
N SER A 17 13.79 2.06 -12.58
CA SER A 17 14.22 0.88 -11.84
C SER A 17 15.39 0.15 -12.51
N ILE A 18 15.35 0.05 -13.84
CA ILE A 18 16.40 -0.58 -14.65
C ILE A 18 17.71 0.21 -14.55
N VAL A 19 17.65 1.54 -14.65
CA VAL A 19 18.85 2.38 -14.49
C VAL A 19 19.37 2.31 -13.07
N LYS A 20 18.51 2.54 -12.08
CA LYS A 20 18.91 2.70 -10.69
C LYS A 20 19.35 1.40 -10.03
N TYR A 21 18.66 0.30 -10.32
CA TYR A 21 18.87 -0.98 -9.61
C TYR A 21 19.53 -2.04 -10.48
N CYS A 22 19.43 -1.97 -11.81
CA CYS A 22 20.11 -2.93 -12.71
C CYS A 22 21.36 -2.35 -13.39
N GLY A 23 21.61 -1.03 -13.27
CA GLY A 23 22.79 -0.38 -13.84
C GLY A 23 22.79 -0.32 -15.38
N ARG A 24 21.62 -0.41 -16.02
CA ARG A 24 21.48 -0.40 -17.49
C ARG A 24 20.97 0.97 -17.95
N SER A 25 21.90 1.86 -18.31
CA SER A 25 21.57 3.23 -18.76
C SER A 25 20.82 3.30 -20.09
N ASP A 26 20.92 2.25 -20.89
CA ASP A 26 20.23 2.08 -22.18
C ASP A 26 18.85 1.40 -22.04
N TYR A 27 18.42 1.11 -20.80
CA TYR A 27 17.19 0.38 -20.48
C TYR A 27 17.11 -1.05 -21.03
N SER A 28 18.19 -1.57 -21.63
CA SER A 28 18.18 -2.89 -22.25
C SER A 28 18.36 -4.00 -21.22
N LEU A 29 17.56 -5.05 -21.36
CA LEU A 29 17.58 -6.27 -20.55
C LEU A 29 17.87 -7.52 -21.39
N LYS A 30 18.58 -7.35 -22.53
CA LYS A 30 18.90 -8.42 -23.49
C LYS A 30 19.58 -9.67 -22.95
N ASP A 31 20.25 -9.54 -21.81
CA ASP A 31 20.97 -10.65 -21.17
C ASP A 31 20.22 -11.15 -19.92
N THR A 32 18.98 -10.71 -19.68
CA THR A 32 18.27 -10.90 -18.40
C THR A 32 16.81 -11.32 -18.62
N PRO A 33 16.46 -12.60 -18.41
CA PRO A 33 15.07 -13.03 -18.39
C PRO A 33 14.26 -12.28 -17.34
N VAL A 34 13.00 -11.94 -17.66
CA VAL A 34 12.12 -11.19 -16.77
C VAL A 34 10.90 -12.01 -16.37
N LEU A 35 10.63 -12.05 -15.07
CA LEU A 35 9.43 -12.62 -14.47
C LEU A 35 8.58 -11.49 -13.89
N ILE A 36 7.31 -11.39 -14.29
CA ILE A 36 6.36 -10.45 -13.68
C ILE A 36 5.24 -11.22 -12.97
N GLY A 37 5.02 -10.87 -11.70
CA GLY A 37 3.86 -11.31 -10.94
C GLY A 37 2.63 -10.48 -11.32
N GLU A 38 1.54 -11.15 -11.70
CA GLU A 38 0.28 -10.50 -12.06
C GLU A 38 -0.91 -11.08 -11.29
N LYS A 39 -2.02 -10.33 -11.25
CA LYS A 39 -3.26 -10.85 -10.68
C LYS A 39 -3.89 -11.93 -11.58
N PRO A 40 -4.66 -12.89 -11.04
CA PRO A 40 -5.32 -13.90 -11.85
C PRO A 40 -6.35 -13.30 -12.84
N TYR A 41 -6.92 -12.14 -12.51
CA TYR A 41 -7.92 -11.43 -13.30
C TYR A 41 -7.36 -10.31 -14.19
N THR A 42 -6.05 -10.24 -14.42
CA THR A 42 -5.47 -9.27 -15.36
C THR A 42 -6.00 -9.54 -16.79
N PRO A 43 -6.53 -8.51 -17.50
CA PRO A 43 -7.03 -8.67 -18.86
C PRO A 43 -5.96 -9.14 -19.84
N ALA A 44 -6.36 -9.90 -20.87
CA ALA A 44 -5.44 -10.36 -21.92
C ALA A 44 -4.73 -9.19 -22.64
N ALA A 45 -5.44 -8.10 -22.92
CA ALA A 45 -4.87 -6.90 -23.54
C ALA A 45 -3.70 -6.32 -22.74
N ALA A 46 -3.82 -6.28 -21.40
CA ALA A 46 -2.73 -5.82 -20.55
C ALA A 46 -1.53 -6.78 -20.58
N ARG A 47 -1.77 -8.09 -20.61
CA ARG A 47 -0.71 -9.09 -20.73
C ARG A 47 0.03 -9.01 -22.07
N HIS A 48 -0.70 -8.79 -23.17
CA HIS A 48 -0.10 -8.58 -24.48
C HIS A 48 0.77 -7.33 -24.50
N ARG A 49 0.26 -6.21 -23.98
CA ARG A 49 1.04 -4.97 -23.91
C ARG A 49 2.30 -5.13 -23.05
N MET A 50 2.22 -5.80 -21.89
CA MET A 50 3.41 -6.12 -21.09
C MET A 50 4.44 -6.94 -21.88
N CYS A 51 3.97 -7.96 -22.61
CA CYS A 51 4.83 -8.82 -23.42
C CYS A 51 5.51 -8.04 -24.56
N GLU A 52 4.75 -7.23 -25.29
CA GLU A 52 5.25 -6.34 -26.34
C GLU A 52 6.32 -5.38 -25.79
N THR A 53 6.02 -4.66 -24.70
CA THR A 53 7.00 -3.75 -24.08
C THR A 53 8.27 -4.49 -23.65
N MET A 54 8.17 -5.67 -23.04
CA MET A 54 9.34 -6.40 -22.57
C MET A 54 10.24 -6.88 -23.70
N PHE A 55 9.67 -7.44 -24.77
CA PHE A 55 10.45 -7.92 -25.91
C PHE A 55 10.91 -6.80 -26.85
N GLU A 56 10.03 -5.88 -27.23
CA GLU A 56 10.32 -4.89 -28.26
C GLU A 56 11.12 -3.71 -27.72
N LYS A 57 10.76 -3.20 -26.54
CA LYS A 57 11.40 -2.02 -25.95
C LYS A 57 12.61 -2.39 -25.09
N TYR A 58 12.49 -3.41 -24.25
CA TYR A 58 13.57 -3.80 -23.32
C TYR A 58 14.42 -4.99 -23.81
N SER A 59 14.06 -5.58 -24.95
CA SER A 59 14.82 -6.66 -25.61
C SER A 59 15.05 -7.90 -24.74
N VAL A 60 14.18 -8.22 -23.77
CA VAL A 60 14.41 -9.35 -22.86
C VAL A 60 14.57 -10.68 -23.64
N PRO A 61 15.49 -11.57 -23.25
CA PRO A 61 15.71 -12.85 -23.95
C PRO A 61 14.58 -13.85 -23.67
N ALA A 62 13.90 -13.72 -22.53
CA ALA A 62 12.74 -14.52 -22.16
C ALA A 62 11.85 -13.74 -21.18
N PHE A 63 10.55 -13.95 -21.28
CA PHE A 63 9.55 -13.29 -20.44
C PHE A 63 8.54 -14.30 -19.92
N PHE A 64 8.20 -14.23 -18.64
CA PHE A 64 7.16 -15.06 -18.03
C PHE A 64 6.24 -14.26 -17.12
N LEU A 65 4.94 -14.48 -17.27
CA LEU A 65 3.91 -13.95 -16.40
C LEU A 65 3.45 -15.05 -15.44
N SER A 66 3.68 -14.84 -14.15
CA SER A 66 3.23 -15.76 -13.11
C SER A 66 2.08 -15.12 -12.32
N LYS A 67 1.11 -15.93 -11.90
CA LYS A 67 0.07 -15.45 -11.01
C LYS A 67 0.66 -15.23 -9.62
N ASP A 68 0.38 -14.08 -9.03
CA ASP A 68 0.85 -13.71 -7.70
C ASP A 68 0.49 -14.74 -6.63
N ALA A 69 -0.70 -15.35 -6.70
CA ALA A 69 -1.10 -16.43 -5.80
C ALA A 69 -0.19 -17.66 -5.90
N VAL A 70 0.27 -18.02 -7.10
CA VAL A 70 1.22 -19.13 -7.29
C VAL A 70 2.58 -18.77 -6.68
N LEU A 71 3.05 -17.55 -6.94
CA LEU A 71 4.30 -17.04 -6.36
C LEU A 71 4.24 -17.04 -4.83
N ALA A 72 3.12 -16.60 -4.24
CA ALA A 72 2.90 -16.61 -2.80
C ALA A 72 2.87 -18.04 -2.23
N SER A 73 2.23 -18.98 -2.92
CA SER A 73 2.23 -20.40 -2.54
C SER A 73 3.65 -20.97 -2.52
N TYR A 74 4.43 -20.72 -3.57
CA TYR A 74 5.83 -21.15 -3.66
C TYR A 74 6.73 -20.48 -2.63
N ALA A 75 6.52 -19.20 -2.32
CA ALA A 75 7.23 -18.52 -1.23
C ALA A 75 6.99 -19.19 0.14
N CYS A 76 5.84 -19.84 0.32
CA CYS A 76 5.52 -20.63 1.51
C CYS A 76 5.97 -22.10 1.43
N GLY A 77 6.70 -22.50 0.38
CA GLY A 77 7.12 -23.89 0.18
C GLY A 77 5.97 -24.85 -0.14
N LYS A 78 4.84 -24.33 -0.66
CA LYS A 78 3.64 -25.12 -0.98
C LYS A 78 3.38 -25.12 -2.47
N THR A 79 3.08 -26.29 -3.03
CA THR A 79 2.66 -26.42 -4.44
C THR A 79 1.17 -26.16 -4.64
N GLY A 80 0.38 -26.14 -3.57
CA GLY A 80 -1.04 -25.80 -3.58
C GLY A 80 -1.55 -25.33 -2.22
N GLY A 81 -2.75 -24.75 -2.21
CA GLY A 81 -3.41 -24.21 -1.03
C GLY A 81 -4.39 -23.09 -1.39
N LEU A 82 -5.01 -22.50 -0.37
CA LEU A 82 -5.85 -21.33 -0.51
C LEU A 82 -5.02 -20.08 -0.15
N VAL A 83 -4.76 -19.23 -1.14
CA VAL A 83 -4.03 -17.97 -0.93
C VAL A 83 -5.01 -16.85 -0.66
N ILE A 84 -4.87 -16.21 0.49
CA ILE A 84 -5.66 -15.05 0.90
C ILE A 84 -4.74 -13.82 0.85
N ASP A 85 -4.86 -13.03 -0.22
CA ASP A 85 -4.11 -11.79 -0.41
C ASP A 85 -4.93 -10.61 0.08
N VAL A 86 -4.59 -10.07 1.25
CA VAL A 86 -5.19 -8.86 1.83
C VAL A 86 -4.33 -7.65 1.46
N GLY A 87 -4.61 -7.06 0.30
CA GLY A 87 -3.84 -5.93 -0.22
C GLY A 87 -4.41 -4.56 0.17
N ALA A 88 -3.75 -3.51 -0.31
CA ALA A 88 -4.24 -2.13 -0.10
C ALA A 88 -5.60 -1.87 -0.77
N SER A 89 -5.84 -2.42 -1.96
CA SER A 89 -7.04 -2.09 -2.75
C SER A 89 -8.24 -3.02 -2.53
N GLY A 90 -8.03 -4.13 -1.84
CA GLY A 90 -9.01 -5.19 -1.68
C GLY A 90 -8.37 -6.50 -1.27
N THR A 91 -9.21 -7.50 -1.01
CA THR A 91 -8.81 -8.85 -0.63
C THR A 91 -9.18 -9.81 -1.75
N VAL A 92 -8.26 -10.73 -2.09
CA VAL A 92 -8.46 -11.76 -3.10
C VAL A 92 -8.16 -13.12 -2.49
N VAL A 93 -9.12 -14.04 -2.62
CA VAL A 93 -9.01 -15.43 -2.17
C VAL A 93 -8.87 -16.29 -3.40
N THR A 94 -7.71 -16.94 -3.56
CA THR A 94 -7.32 -17.65 -4.77
C THR A 94 -6.92 -19.10 -4.44
N PRO A 95 -7.69 -20.10 -4.89
CA PRO A 95 -7.28 -21.49 -4.79
C PRO A 95 -6.13 -21.78 -5.78
N VAL A 96 -5.08 -22.43 -5.28
CA VAL A 96 -3.90 -22.86 -6.03
C VAL A 96 -3.77 -24.38 -5.91
N GLN A 97 -3.57 -25.06 -7.03
CA GLN A 97 -3.37 -26.49 -7.09
C GLN A 97 -2.21 -26.79 -8.05
N ASP A 98 -1.16 -27.45 -7.58
CA ASP A 98 0.01 -27.86 -8.36
C ASP A 98 0.59 -26.73 -9.24
N GLY A 99 0.70 -25.53 -8.67
CA GLY A 99 1.21 -24.34 -9.36
C GLY A 99 0.22 -23.66 -10.32
N TRP A 100 -1.04 -24.10 -10.35
CA TRP A 100 -2.10 -23.51 -11.16
C TRP A 100 -3.16 -22.80 -10.31
N VAL A 101 -3.70 -21.70 -10.84
CA VAL A 101 -4.82 -20.98 -10.21
C VAL A 101 -6.15 -21.48 -10.76
N ASP A 102 -7.06 -21.88 -9.89
CA ASP A 102 -8.47 -22.02 -10.28
C ASP A 102 -9.16 -20.65 -10.25
N THR A 103 -9.29 -20.06 -11.44
CA THR A 103 -9.91 -18.75 -11.63
C THR A 103 -11.42 -18.75 -11.40
N LYS A 104 -12.09 -19.91 -11.48
CA LYS A 104 -13.53 -20.02 -11.24
C LYS A 104 -13.85 -20.04 -9.74
N GLY A 105 -12.99 -20.66 -8.94
CA GLY A 105 -13.10 -20.68 -7.48
C GLY A 105 -12.59 -19.41 -6.78
N MET A 106 -11.99 -18.49 -7.52
CA MET A 106 -11.45 -17.24 -6.97
C MET A 106 -12.55 -16.27 -6.54
N CYS A 107 -12.41 -15.71 -5.33
CA CYS A 107 -13.28 -14.69 -4.79
C CYS A 107 -12.51 -13.38 -4.54
N ARG A 108 -13.17 -12.23 -4.67
CA ARG A 108 -12.55 -10.92 -4.40
C ARG A 108 -13.53 -9.92 -3.80
N THR A 109 -13.04 -9.06 -2.92
CA THR A 109 -13.79 -7.98 -2.29
C THR A 109 -12.98 -6.69 -2.25
N ALA A 110 -13.66 -5.54 -2.32
CA ALA A 110 -13.00 -4.23 -2.19
C ALA A 110 -12.56 -3.92 -0.74
N ALA A 111 -12.82 -4.81 0.21
CA ALA A 111 -12.31 -4.71 1.58
C ALA A 111 -10.80 -4.97 1.61
N GLY A 112 -10.02 -3.94 1.90
CA GLY A 112 -8.56 -3.97 2.01
C GLY A 112 -8.06 -2.74 2.76
N GLY A 113 -6.75 -2.47 2.70
CA GLY A 113 -6.13 -1.40 3.47
C GLY A 113 -6.75 -0.01 3.26
N ARG A 114 -7.14 0.35 2.03
CA ARG A 114 -7.75 1.65 1.70
C ARG A 114 -9.11 1.87 2.37
N LEU A 115 -9.86 0.80 2.63
CA LEU A 115 -11.13 0.89 3.34
C LEU A 115 -10.88 1.28 4.80
N ILE A 116 -9.85 0.70 5.41
CA ILE A 116 -9.42 1.03 6.77
C ILE A 116 -8.86 2.46 6.80
N ASP A 117 -8.02 2.85 5.83
CA ASP A 117 -7.47 4.20 5.72
C ASP A 117 -8.59 5.26 5.63
N ALA A 118 -9.63 4.98 4.82
CA ALA A 118 -10.79 5.86 4.69
C ALA A 118 -11.62 5.92 5.98
N HIS A 119 -11.75 4.79 6.68
CA HIS A 119 -12.45 4.75 7.96
C HIS A 119 -11.73 5.56 9.04
N ILE A 120 -10.41 5.43 9.14
CA ILE A 120 -9.57 6.23 10.06
C ILE A 120 -9.72 7.72 9.72
N ARG A 121 -9.59 8.08 8.44
CA ARG A 121 -9.72 9.47 8.01
C ARG A 121 -11.08 10.08 8.35
N ASN A 122 -12.17 9.36 8.06
CA ASN A 122 -13.51 9.92 8.13
C ASN A 122 -14.13 9.84 9.53
N ASN A 123 -13.79 8.82 10.33
CA ASN A 123 -14.47 8.56 11.61
C ASN A 123 -13.57 8.78 12.81
N VAL A 124 -12.29 8.37 12.73
CA VAL A 124 -11.36 8.56 13.84
C VAL A 124 -10.97 10.02 13.91
N PHE A 125 -10.42 10.60 12.85
CA PHE A 125 -9.96 12.00 12.92
C PHE A 125 -11.08 13.03 13.03
N ALA A 126 -12.27 12.74 12.50
CA ALA A 126 -13.44 13.61 12.71
C ALA A 126 -13.82 13.75 14.19
N LYS A 127 -13.61 12.70 15.01
CA LYS A 127 -13.89 12.73 16.46
C LYS A 127 -12.95 13.67 17.22
N TYR A 128 -11.70 13.79 16.81
CA TYR A 128 -10.69 14.60 17.50
C TYR A 128 -10.69 16.08 17.06
N SER A 129 -11.61 16.49 16.18
CA SER A 129 -11.68 17.87 15.63
C SER A 129 -10.34 18.36 15.07
N ALA A 130 -9.44 17.44 14.74
CA ALA A 130 -8.13 17.73 14.23
C ALA A 130 -8.24 17.84 12.72
N ASN A 131 -7.96 19.03 12.18
CA ASN A 131 -7.59 19.12 10.79
C ASN A 131 -6.30 18.33 10.65
N LEU A 132 -6.39 17.10 10.13
CA LEU A 132 -5.26 16.22 9.95
C LEU A 132 -4.16 17.00 9.23
N THR A 133 -3.11 17.36 9.96
CA THR A 133 -2.08 18.27 9.46
C THR A 133 -0.79 17.45 9.38
N PRO A 134 -0.39 17.04 8.16
CA PRO A 134 0.83 16.27 8.01
C PRO A 134 2.05 17.08 8.42
N SER A 135 3.12 16.38 8.82
CA SER A 135 4.34 17.00 9.38
C SER A 135 4.97 18.08 8.49
N PHE A 136 4.83 17.97 7.16
CA PHE A 136 5.40 18.96 6.25
C PHE A 136 4.76 20.36 6.36
N ARG A 137 3.54 20.46 6.94
CA ARG A 137 2.82 21.71 7.21
C ARG A 137 3.14 22.31 8.57
N LEU A 138 4.02 21.69 9.35
CA LEU A 138 4.31 22.07 10.73
C LEU A 138 5.80 22.37 10.90
N ASN A 139 6.09 23.37 11.74
CA ASN A 139 7.40 23.64 12.30
C ASN A 139 7.45 23.07 13.72
N ARG A 140 8.57 22.44 14.06
CA ARG A 140 8.83 21.85 15.36
C ARG A 140 10.07 22.49 15.94
N THR A 141 9.90 23.28 16.99
CA THR A 141 11.00 23.98 17.66
C THR A 141 11.06 23.53 19.11
N LEU A 142 12.26 23.19 19.59
CA LEU A 142 12.47 22.92 21.00
C LEU A 142 12.34 24.24 21.79
N SER A 143 11.45 24.26 22.78
CA SER A 143 11.26 25.42 23.63
C SER A 143 12.42 25.55 24.61
N ALA A 144 13.06 26.72 24.66
CA ALA A 144 14.15 26.99 25.61
C ALA A 144 13.69 27.01 27.08
N THR A 145 12.39 27.16 27.34
CA THR A 145 11.80 27.28 28.69
C THR A 145 11.33 25.95 29.30
N SER A 146 11.36 24.84 28.56
CA SER A 146 11.04 23.52 29.12
C SER A 146 11.90 22.45 28.44
N PRO A 147 12.70 21.67 29.18
CA PRO A 147 13.64 20.70 28.59
C PRO A 147 13.00 19.66 27.66
N ASN A 148 11.68 19.45 27.76
CA ASN A 148 10.89 18.53 26.94
C ASN A 148 9.72 19.23 26.17
N GLY A 149 9.66 20.56 26.15
CA GLY A 149 8.55 21.28 25.53
C GLY A 149 8.75 21.46 24.02
N LEU A 150 8.02 20.71 23.20
CA LEU A 150 7.99 20.92 21.75
C LEU A 150 6.98 22.03 21.42
N HIS A 151 7.44 23.12 20.81
CA HIS A 151 6.56 24.16 20.29
C HIS A 151 6.25 23.87 18.82
N ILE A 152 4.99 23.58 18.53
CA ILE A 152 4.51 23.24 17.18
C ILE A 152 3.75 24.42 16.60
N THR A 153 4.15 24.89 15.41
CA THR A 153 3.45 25.97 14.71
C THR A 153 3.17 25.59 13.25
N PRO A 154 2.05 26.06 12.67
CA PRO A 154 1.84 25.93 11.23
C PRO A 154 2.94 26.63 10.44
N ARG A 155 3.40 26.00 9.36
CA ARG A 155 4.33 26.60 8.40
C ARG A 155 3.62 27.63 7.53
N THR A 156 4.18 28.82 7.48
CA THR A 156 3.71 29.94 6.64
C THR A 156 4.60 30.19 5.43
N ASP A 157 5.75 29.51 5.35
CA ASP A 157 6.76 29.63 4.29
C ASP A 157 6.51 28.71 3.08
N LEU A 158 5.44 27.91 3.13
CA LEU A 158 5.09 26.98 2.08
C LEU A 158 4.45 27.72 0.90
N GLY A 159 5.00 27.49 -0.30
CA GLY A 159 4.37 27.91 -1.56
C GLY A 159 3.12 27.09 -1.90
N ALA A 160 2.62 27.24 -3.13
CA ALA A 160 1.49 26.47 -3.62
C ALA A 160 1.81 24.96 -3.62
N ILE A 161 1.11 24.19 -2.78
CA ILE A 161 1.26 22.74 -2.68
C ILE A 161 0.28 22.08 -3.63
N HIS A 162 0.77 21.12 -4.42
CA HIS A 162 -0.10 20.34 -5.30
C HIS A 162 -1.03 19.44 -4.49
N PRO A 163 -2.34 19.36 -4.81
CA PRO A 163 -3.31 18.57 -4.05
C PRO A 163 -2.95 17.09 -3.88
N SER A 164 -2.27 16.49 -4.87
CA SER A 164 -1.85 15.09 -4.78
C SER A 164 -0.80 14.83 -3.71
N TYR A 165 0.12 15.78 -3.48
CA TYR A 165 1.14 15.66 -2.45
C TYR A 165 0.50 15.76 -1.06
N ASP A 166 -0.39 16.74 -0.90
CA ASP A 166 -1.15 16.89 0.34
C ASP A 166 -1.99 15.64 0.65
N ALA A 167 -2.70 15.10 -0.35
CA ALA A 167 -3.48 13.87 -0.20
C ALA A 167 -2.61 12.65 0.13
N TYR A 168 -1.42 12.55 -0.47
CA TYR A 168 -0.45 11.49 -0.17
C TYR A 168 0.04 11.56 1.28
N MET A 169 0.48 12.74 1.73
CA MET A 169 0.97 12.92 3.10
C MET A 169 -0.12 12.69 4.15
N ASN A 170 -1.37 13.06 3.85
CA ASN A 170 -2.52 12.71 4.68
C ASN A 170 -2.78 11.19 4.71
N LEU A 171 -2.51 10.48 3.62
CA LEU A 171 -2.63 9.03 3.58
C LEU A 171 -1.53 8.33 4.37
N GLU A 172 -0.30 8.82 4.31
CA GLU A 172 0.82 8.30 5.13
C GLU A 172 0.49 8.37 6.62
N LEU A 173 -0.03 9.51 7.09
CA LEU A 173 -0.45 9.62 8.48
C LEU A 173 -1.57 8.63 8.87
N CYS A 174 -2.52 8.38 7.97
CA CYS A 174 -3.53 7.32 8.20
C CYS A 174 -2.88 5.93 8.29
N ARG A 175 -1.83 5.66 7.50
CA ARG A 175 -1.10 4.40 7.51
C ARG A 175 -0.32 4.22 8.80
N ASP A 176 0.36 5.26 9.27
CA ASP A 176 1.11 5.22 10.54
C ASP A 176 0.17 4.94 11.73
N VAL A 177 -0.99 5.60 11.76
CA VAL A 177 -2.03 5.35 12.77
C VAL A 177 -2.56 3.93 12.68
N LYS A 178 -2.83 3.43 11.46
CA LYS A 178 -3.26 2.05 11.24
C LYS A 178 -2.22 1.04 11.73
N GLU A 179 -0.95 1.25 11.44
CA GLU A 179 0.14 0.35 11.86
C GLU A 179 0.35 0.37 13.37
N SER A 180 0.10 1.52 14.02
CA SER A 180 0.30 1.69 15.47
C SER A 180 -0.90 1.24 16.31
N LEU A 181 -2.13 1.48 15.84
CA LEU A 181 -3.35 1.31 16.65
C LEU A 181 -4.26 0.18 16.20
N ALA A 182 -4.24 -0.24 14.92
CA ALA A 182 -5.23 -1.19 14.44
C ALA A 182 -5.03 -2.56 15.08
N LYS A 183 -6.11 -3.07 15.69
CA LYS A 183 -6.18 -4.40 16.30
C LYS A 183 -7.45 -5.08 15.84
N VAL A 184 -7.40 -6.41 15.74
CA VAL A 184 -8.55 -7.24 15.38
C VAL A 184 -8.91 -8.10 16.58
N ALA A 185 -10.20 -8.13 16.91
CA ALA A 185 -10.73 -9.00 17.94
C ALA A 185 -10.71 -10.47 17.47
N ASP A 186 -10.30 -11.41 18.33
CA ASP A 186 -10.27 -12.84 18.00
C ASP A 186 -11.66 -13.44 17.74
N SER A 187 -12.71 -12.74 18.16
CA SER A 187 -14.10 -13.14 17.99
C SER A 187 -14.97 -11.95 17.64
N THR A 188 -16.23 -12.19 17.31
CA THR A 188 -17.18 -11.14 16.97
C THR A 188 -17.19 -10.06 18.06
N LEU A 189 -16.81 -8.84 17.66
CA LEU A 189 -16.84 -7.67 18.51
C LEU A 189 -18.28 -7.17 18.60
N LEU A 190 -18.89 -7.34 19.77
CA LEU A 190 -20.18 -6.73 20.08
C LEU A 190 -19.95 -5.30 20.61
N GLU A 191 -20.95 -4.45 20.48
CA GLU A 191 -20.92 -3.12 21.10
C GLU A 191 -20.84 -3.27 22.62
N ASN A 192 -19.88 -2.56 23.27
CA ASN A 192 -19.60 -2.66 24.71
C ASN A 192 -19.26 -4.08 25.20
N ASP A 193 -18.55 -4.86 24.40
CA ASP A 193 -18.13 -6.21 24.78
C ASP A 193 -17.22 -6.21 26.02
N PRO A 194 -17.63 -6.83 27.15
CA PRO A 194 -16.88 -6.79 28.40
C PRO A 194 -15.52 -7.49 28.30
N ARG A 195 -15.33 -8.38 27.33
CA ARG A 195 -14.04 -9.08 27.10
C ARG A 195 -12.93 -8.12 26.73
N TYR A 196 -13.28 -6.98 26.14
CA TYR A 196 -12.35 -5.98 25.64
C TYR A 196 -12.32 -4.71 26.49
N ALA A 197 -13.12 -4.63 27.57
CA ALA A 197 -13.20 -3.48 28.46
C ALA A 197 -11.87 -3.17 29.18
N ASN A 198 -11.02 -4.19 29.37
CA ASN A 198 -9.73 -4.07 30.05
C ASN A 198 -8.53 -4.04 29.09
N ILE A 199 -8.75 -3.92 27.78
CA ILE A 199 -7.62 -3.77 26.85
C ILE A 199 -6.98 -2.39 27.11
N PRO A 200 -5.66 -2.33 27.39
CA PRO A 200 -4.98 -1.05 27.58
C PRO A 200 -5.06 -0.23 26.29
N MET A 201 -5.58 0.99 26.45
CA MET A 201 -5.69 1.98 25.39
C MET A 201 -4.28 2.36 24.92
N THR A 202 -4.03 2.25 23.63
CA THR A 202 -2.74 2.64 23.04
C THR A 202 -2.92 4.04 22.48
N GLN A 203 -2.14 4.98 23.01
CA GLN A 203 -2.18 6.36 22.55
C GLN A 203 -1.25 6.56 21.36
N TYR A 204 -1.68 7.37 20.40
CA TYR A 204 -0.87 7.84 19.28
C TYR A 204 -0.82 9.36 19.27
N GLU A 205 0.39 9.92 19.22
CA GLU A 205 0.59 11.37 19.11
C GLU A 205 0.65 11.78 17.64
N LEU A 206 -0.31 12.59 17.19
CA LEU A 206 -0.35 13.15 15.85
C LEU A 206 0.78 14.17 15.64
N PRO A 207 1.10 14.52 14.38
CA PRO A 207 2.19 15.43 14.10
C PRO A 207 2.07 16.83 14.74
N ASP A 208 0.85 17.26 15.03
CA ASP A 208 0.48 18.51 15.69
C ASP A 208 0.50 18.45 17.23
N GLY A 209 0.82 17.28 17.81
CA GLY A 209 0.84 17.02 19.24
C GLY A 209 -0.51 16.54 19.81
N THR A 210 -1.54 16.40 18.98
CA THR A 210 -2.84 15.88 19.41
C THR A 210 -2.74 14.39 19.72
N ILE A 211 -3.21 13.96 20.88
CA ILE A 211 -3.21 12.54 21.28
C ILE A 211 -4.53 11.89 20.83
N VAL A 212 -4.44 10.78 20.12
CA VAL A 212 -5.55 9.92 19.66
C VAL A 212 -5.54 8.61 20.44
N ASP A 213 -6.72 8.14 20.87
CA ASP A 213 -6.90 7.04 21.81
C ASP A 213 -8.06 6.08 21.47
#